data_AF-R5A674-F1
#
_entry.id   AF-R5A674-F1
#
_cell.length_a   1.000
_cell.length_b   1.000
_cell.length_c   1.000
_cell.angle_alpha   90.00
_cell.angle_beta   90.00
_cell.angle_gamma   90.00
#
_symmetry.space_group_name_H-M   'P 1'
#
loop_
_entity.id
_entity.type
_entity.pdbx_description
1 polymer ?
#
loop_
_entity_poly.entity_id
_entity_poly.type
_entity_poly.pdbx_seq_one_letter_code
_entity_poly.pdbx_strand_id
1 'polypeptide(L)'
;MERALEKCAENAKGLAQRDPQAVEAVTEALILSGVAMGLVGNSRPASGAEHHMAHYWEMDALRRGEEHPLHGNSVGSAAVVSASLYELAAKELPEGFTPPDKDKIIACLEAAGATVSPKDLGIRRDLCLEALLHAMKMRDRFTILRFMDGKGLLSACAVELTNRFYNS
;
A
#
# COMPACT_ATOMS: atom_id res chain seq x y z
N MET A 1 5.05 13.64 -12.56
CA MET A 1 4.51 12.79 -11.48
C MET A 1 5.60 12.40 -10.50
N GLU A 2 6.70 11.80 -10.95
CA GLU A 2 7.85 11.42 -10.10
C GLU A 2 8.38 12.58 -9.24
N ARG A 3 8.70 13.73 -9.84
CA ARG A 3 9.12 14.93 -9.09
C ARG A 3 8.15 15.39 -7.99
N ALA A 4 6.84 15.24 -8.23
CA ALA A 4 5.84 15.64 -7.24
C ALA A 4 5.73 14.63 -6.09
N LEU A 5 5.92 13.33 -6.40
CA LEU A 5 6.04 12.29 -5.40
C LEU A 5 7.31 12.49 -4.55
N GLU A 6 8.45 12.80 -5.17
CA GLU A 6 9.70 13.11 -4.48
C GLU A 6 9.55 14.32 -3.56
N LYS A 7 9.01 15.43 -4.08
CA LYS A 7 8.70 16.63 -3.29
C LYS A 7 7.77 16.31 -2.12
N CYS A 8 6.74 15.49 -2.33
CA CYS A 8 5.85 15.05 -1.26
C CYS A 8 6.59 14.24 -0.18
N ALA A 9 7.44 13.30 -0.58
CA ALA A 9 8.20 12.46 0.35
C ALA A 9 9.26 13.27 1.14
N GLU A 10 9.94 14.21 0.49
CA GLU A 10 10.92 15.11 1.11
C GLU A 10 10.29 16.01 2.19
N ASN A 11 9.02 16.38 2.01
CA ASN A 11 8.28 17.24 2.93
C ASN A 11 7.44 16.46 3.96
N ALA A 12 7.54 15.12 4.00
CA ALA A 12 6.68 14.27 4.85
C ALA A 12 6.70 14.68 6.32
N LYS A 13 7.88 15.08 6.86
CA LYS A 13 8.04 15.49 8.27
C LYS A 13 7.10 16.62 8.69
N GLY A 14 6.84 17.57 7.78
CA GLY A 14 5.99 18.74 8.07
C GLY A 14 4.50 18.43 8.11
N LEU A 15 4.06 17.25 7.63
CA LEU A 15 2.64 16.89 7.54
C LEU A 15 1.98 16.83 8.93
N ALA A 16 2.66 16.23 9.92
CA ALA A 16 2.14 16.10 11.27
C ALA A 16 1.92 17.47 11.96
N GLN A 17 2.71 18.49 11.60
CA GLN A 17 2.56 19.85 12.11
C GLN A 17 1.71 20.76 11.20
N ARG A 18 1.14 20.20 10.11
CA ARG A 18 0.39 20.97 9.10
C ARG A 18 1.22 22.12 8.52
N ASP A 19 2.51 21.87 8.30
CA ASP A 19 3.39 22.84 7.65
C ASP A 19 2.82 23.22 6.26
N PRO A 20 2.70 24.53 5.94
CA PRO A 20 2.10 24.95 4.68
C PRO A 20 2.79 24.39 3.43
N GLN A 21 4.12 24.24 3.43
CA GLN A 21 4.85 23.70 2.29
C GLN A 21 4.62 22.20 2.15
N ALA A 22 4.57 21.47 3.26
CA ALA A 22 4.22 20.05 3.26
C ALA A 22 2.78 19.80 2.77
N VAL A 23 1.83 20.62 3.21
CA VAL A 23 0.44 20.56 2.76
C VAL A 23 0.34 20.89 1.27
N GLU A 24 1.07 21.90 0.78
CA GLU A 24 1.12 22.23 -0.64
C GLU A 24 1.70 21.06 -1.46
N ALA A 25 2.82 20.48 -1.01
CA ALA A 25 3.49 19.38 -1.70
C ALA A 25 2.60 18.13 -1.84
N VAL A 26 1.91 17.72 -0.76
CA VAL A 26 0.97 16.58 -0.84
C VAL A 26 -0.24 16.91 -1.70
N THR A 27 -0.76 18.15 -1.64
CA THR A 27 -1.88 18.59 -2.47
C THR A 27 -1.51 18.55 -3.96
N GLU A 28 -0.34 19.06 -4.33
CA GLU A 28 0.20 19.02 -5.68
C GLU A 28 0.33 17.57 -6.18
N ALA A 29 0.90 16.69 -5.35
CA ALA A 29 1.06 15.27 -5.69
C ALA A 29 -0.30 14.57 -5.92
N LEU A 30 -1.31 14.84 -5.08
CA LEU A 30 -2.67 14.31 -5.23
C LEU A 30 -3.35 14.81 -6.51
N ILE A 31 -3.23 16.11 -6.82
CA ILE A 31 -3.77 16.69 -8.06
C ILE A 31 -3.12 16.03 -9.29
N LEU A 32 -1.79 15.92 -9.31
CA LEU A 32 -1.07 15.30 -10.42
C LEU A 32 -1.36 13.81 -10.56
N SER A 33 -1.61 13.11 -9.45
CA SER A 33 -2.10 11.72 -9.47
C SER A 33 -3.46 11.63 -10.16
N GLY A 34 -4.39 12.55 -9.85
CA GLY A 34 -5.69 12.67 -10.54
C GLY A 34 -5.56 12.93 -12.04
N VAL A 35 -4.69 13.87 -12.43
CA VAL A 35 -4.39 14.16 -13.84
C VAL A 35 -3.80 12.93 -14.54
N ALA A 36 -2.86 12.22 -13.91
CA ALA A 36 -2.26 11.01 -14.47
C ALA A 36 -3.29 9.91 -14.70
N MET A 37 -4.20 9.68 -13.75
CA MET A 37 -5.31 8.74 -13.93
C MET A 37 -6.23 9.14 -15.09
N GLY A 38 -6.51 10.44 -15.24
CA GLY A 38 -7.30 10.97 -16.35
C GLY A 38 -6.64 10.75 -17.71
N LEU A 39 -5.33 11.01 -17.81
CA LEU A 39 -4.55 10.80 -19.05
C LEU A 39 -4.44 9.32 -19.43
N VAL A 40 -4.28 8.43 -18.45
CA VAL A 40 -4.17 6.98 -18.68
C VAL A 40 -5.55 6.34 -18.88
N GLY A 41 -6.63 7.02 -18.51
CA GLY A 41 -8.00 6.53 -18.61
C GLY A 41 -8.36 5.45 -17.59
N ASN A 42 -7.51 5.24 -16.57
CA ASN A 42 -7.76 4.32 -15.46
C ASN A 42 -6.87 4.67 -14.26
N SER A 43 -7.13 4.03 -13.11
CA SER A 43 -6.43 4.34 -11.86
C SER A 43 -5.05 3.69 -11.69
N ARG A 44 -4.51 2.96 -12.68
CA ARG A 44 -3.24 2.20 -12.53
C ARG A 44 -2.04 3.04 -12.09
N PRO A 45 -1.88 4.31 -12.51
CA PRO A 45 -0.75 5.13 -12.03
C PRO A 45 -0.77 5.36 -10.52
N ALA A 46 -1.93 5.27 -9.87
CA ALA A 46 -2.11 5.61 -8.47
C ALA A 46 -2.55 4.42 -7.60
N SER A 47 -2.91 3.28 -8.20
CA SER A 47 -3.63 2.21 -7.51
C SER A 47 -3.21 0.82 -7.99
N GLY A 48 -2.51 0.10 -7.10
CA GLY A 48 -2.00 -1.25 -7.25
C GLY A 48 -2.51 -2.23 -6.17
N ALA A 49 -1.63 -3.11 -5.70
CA ALA A 49 -1.97 -4.16 -4.72
C ALA A 49 -2.35 -3.57 -3.35
N GLU A 50 -1.65 -2.51 -2.95
CA GLU A 50 -1.86 -1.79 -1.70
C GLU A 50 -3.28 -1.21 -1.61
N HIS A 51 -3.79 -0.64 -2.71
CA HIS A 51 -5.17 -0.15 -2.75
C HIS A 51 -6.20 -1.28 -2.72
N HIS A 52 -5.93 -2.42 -3.36
CA HIS A 52 -6.84 -3.56 -3.28
C HIS A 52 -6.95 -4.08 -1.85
N MET A 53 -5.83 -4.21 -1.13
CA MET A 53 -5.85 -4.65 0.28
C MET A 53 -6.55 -3.62 1.17
N ALA A 54 -6.27 -2.33 1.00
CA ALA A 54 -6.96 -1.27 1.74
C ALA A 54 -8.48 -1.31 1.52
N HIS A 55 -8.94 -1.43 0.27
CA HIS A 55 -10.37 -1.56 -0.01
C HIS A 55 -10.98 -2.85 0.55
N TYR A 56 -10.21 -3.95 0.61
CA TYR A 56 -10.68 -5.19 1.23
C TYR A 56 -10.96 -4.97 2.73
N TRP A 57 -10.07 -4.27 3.43
CA TRP A 57 -10.23 -3.92 4.84
C TRP A 57 -11.41 -2.96 5.06
N GLU A 58 -11.55 -1.95 4.21
CA GLU A 58 -12.65 -0.97 4.25
C GLU A 58 -14.02 -1.64 4.08
N MET A 59 -14.12 -2.57 3.13
CA MET A 59 -15.36 -3.29 2.88
C MET A 59 -15.74 -4.23 4.03
N ASP A 60 -14.77 -4.86 4.71
CA ASP A 60 -15.05 -5.68 5.91
C ASP A 60 -15.62 -4.81 7.03
N ALA A 61 -14.99 -3.67 7.33
CA ALA A 61 -15.47 -2.74 8.35
C ALA A 61 -16.87 -2.21 8.01
N LEU A 62 -17.10 -1.79 6.76
CA LEU A 62 -18.42 -1.35 6.29
C LEU A 62 -19.48 -2.45 6.45
N ARG A 63 -19.15 -3.69 6.10
CA ARG A 63 -20.05 -4.85 6.26
C ARG A 63 -20.40 -5.12 7.72
N ARG A 64 -19.48 -4.86 8.65
CA ARG A 64 -19.65 -5.09 10.08
C ARG A 64 -20.26 -3.88 10.81
N GLY A 65 -20.45 -2.76 10.13
CA GLY A 65 -20.91 -1.51 10.75
C GLY A 65 -19.87 -0.92 11.71
N GLU A 66 -18.60 -1.21 11.47
CA GLU A 66 -17.47 -0.75 12.29
C GLU A 66 -16.81 0.48 11.65
N GLU A 67 -16.21 1.34 12.48
CA GLU A 67 -15.34 2.39 11.98
C GLU A 67 -14.06 1.79 11.37
N HIS A 68 -13.55 2.44 10.34
CA HIS A 68 -12.32 2.04 9.66
C HIS A 68 -11.30 3.19 9.70
N PRO A 69 -10.00 2.89 9.81
CA PRO A 69 -8.93 3.87 9.64
C PRO A 69 -9.07 4.65 8.33
N LEU A 70 -8.54 5.88 8.30
CA LEU A 70 -8.57 6.69 7.08
C LEU A 70 -7.92 5.94 5.90
N HIS A 71 -8.49 6.09 4.70
CA HIS A 71 -8.06 5.41 3.49
C HIS A 71 -6.54 5.52 3.26
N GLY A 72 -5.97 6.73 3.40
CA GLY A 72 -4.54 6.96 3.22
C GLY A 72 -3.65 6.17 4.19
N ASN A 73 -4.06 6.01 5.45
CA ASN A 73 -3.31 5.20 6.43
C ASN A 73 -3.34 3.72 6.04
N SER A 74 -4.51 3.26 5.59
CA SER A 74 -4.72 1.87 5.15
C SER A 74 -3.90 1.56 3.90
N VAL A 75 -3.92 2.45 2.91
CA VAL A 75 -3.10 2.35 1.71
C VAL A 75 -1.61 2.39 2.06
N GLY A 76 -1.18 3.26 2.98
CA GLY A 76 0.21 3.34 3.45
C GLY A 76 0.69 2.04 4.09
N SER A 77 -0.04 1.51 5.08
CA SER A 77 0.27 0.21 5.70
C SER A 77 0.26 -0.93 4.67
N ALA A 78 -0.73 -0.94 3.75
CA ALA A 78 -0.81 -1.92 2.67
C ALA A 78 0.33 -1.81 1.65
N ALA A 79 0.93 -0.62 1.49
CA ALA A 79 2.11 -0.42 0.64
C ALA A 79 3.35 -1.09 1.24
N VAL A 80 3.51 -1.03 2.57
CA VAL A 80 4.57 -1.75 3.29
C VAL A 80 4.39 -3.27 3.17
N VAL A 81 3.16 -3.76 3.32
CA VAL A 81 2.81 -5.17 3.08
C VAL A 81 3.13 -5.59 1.64
N SER A 82 2.75 -4.76 0.65
CA SER A 82 3.02 -5.01 -0.77
C SER A 82 4.52 -5.06 -1.07
N ALA A 83 5.29 -4.09 -0.57
CA ALA A 83 6.75 -4.06 -0.72
C ALA A 83 7.41 -5.28 -0.08
N SER A 84 6.92 -5.72 1.09
CA SER A 84 7.39 -6.94 1.75
C SER A 84 7.10 -8.21 0.94
N LEU A 85 5.98 -8.24 0.20
CA LEU A 85 5.71 -9.33 -0.75
C LEU A 85 6.66 -9.30 -1.95
N TYR A 86 7.01 -8.11 -2.45
CA TYR A 86 8.05 -7.98 -3.49
C TYR A 86 9.41 -8.51 -3.02
N GLU A 87 9.79 -8.28 -1.76
CA GLU A 87 11.02 -8.85 -1.19
C GLU A 87 10.97 -10.39 -1.14
N LEU A 88 9.85 -10.98 -0.71
CA LEU A 88 9.66 -12.43 -0.73
C LEU A 88 9.67 -13.00 -2.16
N ALA A 89 9.18 -12.23 -3.12
CA ALA A 89 9.13 -12.60 -4.52
C ALA A 89 10.48 -12.40 -5.25
N ALA A 90 11.53 -11.87 -4.61
CA ALA A 90 12.74 -11.39 -5.29
C ALA A 90 13.37 -12.40 -6.27
N LYS A 91 13.32 -13.70 -5.97
CA LYS A 91 13.83 -14.76 -6.85
C LYS A 91 12.94 -15.08 -8.06
N GLU A 92 11.66 -14.74 -7.96
CA GLU A 92 10.67 -14.98 -9.00
C GLU A 92 10.49 -13.79 -9.93
N LEU A 93 10.88 -12.59 -9.50
CA LEU A 93 10.72 -11.36 -10.26
C LEU A 93 11.50 -11.44 -11.59
N PRO A 94 10.97 -10.85 -12.67
CA PRO A 94 11.67 -10.79 -13.95
C PRO A 94 13.05 -10.13 -13.82
N GLU A 95 14.01 -10.58 -14.63
CA GLU A 95 15.32 -9.96 -14.70
C GLU A 95 15.20 -8.47 -15.07
N GLY A 96 15.95 -7.61 -14.35
CA GLY A 96 15.89 -6.16 -14.54
C GLY A 96 14.69 -5.46 -13.90
N PHE A 97 13.78 -6.18 -13.23
CA PHE A 97 12.70 -5.57 -12.48
C PHE A 97 13.21 -4.96 -11.17
N THR A 98 12.93 -3.67 -10.95
CA THR A 98 13.26 -2.99 -9.70
C THR A 98 12.07 -3.05 -8.74
N PRO A 99 12.14 -3.81 -7.63
CA PRO A 99 11.08 -3.82 -6.62
C PRO A 99 11.00 -2.47 -5.88
N PRO A 100 9.84 -2.14 -5.29
CA PRO A 100 9.72 -0.96 -4.43
C PRO A 100 10.68 -1.06 -3.24
N ASP A 101 11.29 0.07 -2.90
CA ASP A 101 12.15 0.19 -1.72
C ASP A 101 11.30 0.29 -0.45
N LYS A 102 11.20 -0.82 0.29
CA LYS A 102 10.40 -0.93 1.50
C LYS A 102 10.86 0.05 2.57
N ASP A 103 12.16 0.18 2.78
CA ASP A 103 12.72 1.01 3.85
C ASP A 103 12.46 2.49 3.57
N LYS A 104 12.54 2.91 2.30
CA LYS A 104 12.16 4.27 1.88
C LYS A 104 10.66 4.53 2.11
N ILE A 105 9.78 3.55 1.85
CA ILE A 105 8.35 3.68 2.11
C ILE A 105 8.08 3.83 3.62
N ILE A 106 8.68 2.97 4.44
CA ILE A 106 8.55 3.02 5.91
C ILE A 106 9.02 4.38 6.43
N ALA A 107 10.22 4.82 6.05
CA ALA A 107 10.78 6.09 6.50
C ALA A 107 9.90 7.30 6.12
N CYS A 108 9.30 7.28 4.93
CA CYS A 108 8.37 8.32 4.48
C CYS A 108 7.08 8.35 5.31
N LEU A 109 6.48 7.17 5.56
CA LEU A 109 5.26 7.05 6.36
C LEU A 109 5.50 7.46 7.82
N GLU A 110 6.59 6.99 8.43
CA GLU A 110 6.97 7.37 9.79
C GLU A 110 7.24 8.87 9.91
N ALA A 111 7.92 9.46 8.93
CA ALA A 111 8.11 10.91 8.86
C ALA A 111 6.79 11.68 8.80
N ALA A 112 5.78 11.15 8.09
CA ALA A 112 4.45 11.72 8.03
C ALA A 112 3.61 11.50 9.32
N GLY A 113 4.12 10.73 10.28
CA GLY A 113 3.37 10.33 11.48
C GLY A 113 2.31 9.25 11.20
N ALA A 114 2.44 8.51 10.10
CA ALA A 114 1.53 7.44 9.70
C ALA A 114 1.96 6.09 10.26
N THR A 115 0.98 5.21 10.46
CA THR A 115 1.21 3.83 10.88
C THR A 115 1.64 2.96 9.69
N VAL A 116 2.68 2.13 9.88
CA VAL A 116 3.26 1.28 8.84
C VAL A 116 2.85 -0.19 8.94
N SER A 117 2.28 -0.60 10.07
CA SER A 117 1.87 -1.97 10.35
C SER A 117 0.35 -2.12 10.34
N PRO A 118 -0.22 -3.13 9.63
CA PRO A 118 -1.65 -3.40 9.69
C PRO A 118 -2.11 -3.76 11.11
N LYS A 119 -1.26 -4.39 11.95
CA LYS A 119 -1.55 -4.69 13.36
C LYS A 119 -1.79 -3.40 14.16
N ASP A 120 -0.87 -2.44 14.04
CA ASP A 120 -0.93 -1.18 14.77
C ASP A 120 -2.07 -0.27 14.25
N LEU A 121 -2.47 -0.46 13.00
CA LEU A 121 -3.63 0.20 12.40
C LEU A 121 -4.97 -0.41 12.89
N GLY A 122 -4.94 -1.50 13.66
CA GLY A 122 -6.12 -2.19 14.16
C GLY A 122 -6.75 -3.19 13.17
N ILE A 123 -6.07 -3.51 12.07
CA ILE A 123 -6.53 -4.53 11.14
C ILE A 123 -6.36 -5.91 11.78
N ARG A 124 -7.44 -6.69 11.80
CA ARG A 124 -7.41 -8.04 12.37
C ARG A 124 -6.47 -8.96 11.59
N ARG A 125 -5.81 -9.88 12.29
CA ARG A 125 -4.81 -10.80 11.71
C ARG A 125 -5.40 -11.68 10.59
N ASP A 126 -6.58 -12.24 10.83
CA ASP A 126 -7.35 -13.02 9.86
C ASP A 126 -7.70 -12.19 8.62
N LEU A 127 -8.17 -10.96 8.82
CA LEU A 127 -8.51 -10.03 7.74
C LEU A 127 -7.28 -9.63 6.90
N CYS A 128 -6.11 -9.44 7.53
CA CYS A 128 -4.85 -9.19 6.81
C CYS A 128 -4.47 -10.37 5.90
N LEU A 129 -4.56 -11.60 6.43
CA LEU A 129 -4.31 -12.82 5.66
C LEU A 129 -5.32 -12.97 4.50
N GLU A 130 -6.62 -12.77 4.76
CA GLU A 130 -7.65 -12.83 3.74
C GLU A 130 -7.42 -11.80 2.62
N ALA A 131 -7.07 -10.56 2.98
CA ALA A 131 -6.77 -9.52 2.00
C ALA A 131 -5.58 -9.91 1.10
N LEU A 132 -4.50 -10.45 1.66
CA LEU A 132 -3.36 -10.96 0.89
C LEU A 132 -3.77 -12.06 -0.11
N LEU A 133 -4.72 -12.92 0.27
CA LEU A 133 -5.17 -14.04 -0.56
C LEU A 133 -6.26 -13.66 -1.58
N HIS A 134 -7.05 -12.62 -1.31
CA HIS A 134 -8.32 -12.41 -2.01
C HIS A 134 -8.52 -11.00 -2.56
N ALA A 135 -7.77 -9.99 -2.12
CA ALA A 135 -7.95 -8.62 -2.59
C ALA A 135 -7.78 -8.48 -4.10
N MET A 136 -6.93 -9.29 -4.75
CA MET A 136 -6.78 -9.27 -6.21
C MET A 136 -8.02 -9.73 -6.99
N LYS A 137 -9.02 -10.32 -6.33
CA LYS A 137 -10.28 -10.74 -6.96
C LYS A 137 -11.28 -9.60 -7.11
N MET A 138 -11.07 -8.48 -6.40
CA MET A 138 -11.96 -7.32 -6.46
C MET A 138 -11.95 -6.62 -7.82
N ARG A 139 -10.80 -6.65 -8.50
CA ARG A 139 -10.60 -6.03 -9.81
C ARG A 139 -9.67 -6.89 -10.65
N ASP A 140 -9.99 -7.04 -11.93
CA ASP A 140 -9.14 -7.75 -12.88
C ASP A 140 -7.92 -6.90 -13.24
N ARG A 141 -6.90 -6.90 -12.37
CA ARG A 141 -5.63 -6.21 -12.58
C ARG A 141 -4.46 -7.11 -12.22
N PHE A 142 -3.42 -7.01 -13.01
CA PHE A 142 -2.15 -7.65 -12.73
C PHE A 142 -1.36 -6.83 -11.70
N THR A 143 -1.17 -7.41 -10.52
CA THR A 143 -0.39 -6.87 -9.40
C THR A 143 0.51 -7.97 -8.84
N ILE A 144 1.37 -7.65 -7.87
CA ILE A 144 2.21 -8.65 -7.18
C ILE A 144 1.39 -9.80 -6.57
N LEU A 145 0.18 -9.54 -6.08
CA LEU A 145 -0.72 -10.57 -5.54
C LEU A 145 -1.07 -11.59 -6.63
N ARG A 146 -1.52 -11.13 -7.80
CA ARG A 146 -1.86 -12.01 -8.93
C ARG A 146 -0.63 -12.72 -9.51
N PHE A 147 0.52 -12.04 -9.52
CA PHE A 147 1.77 -12.66 -9.96
C PHE A 147 2.16 -13.85 -9.09
N MET A 148 2.15 -13.66 -7.76
CA MET A 148 2.49 -14.72 -6.82
C MET A 148 1.44 -15.83 -6.77
N ASP A 149 0.17 -15.50 -6.99
CA ASP A 149 -0.92 -16.48 -7.12
C ASP A 149 -0.73 -17.37 -8.35
N GLY A 150 -0.43 -16.77 -9.51
CA GLY A 150 -0.13 -17.50 -10.75
C GLY A 150 1.10 -18.41 -10.66
N LYS A 151 2.00 -18.13 -9.71
CA LYS A 151 3.17 -18.96 -9.37
C LYS A 151 2.85 -20.07 -8.35
N GLY A 152 1.66 -20.06 -7.73
CA GLY A 152 1.29 -20.96 -6.65
C GLY A 152 2.01 -20.67 -5.32
N LEU A 153 2.63 -19.49 -5.17
CA LEU A 153 3.46 -19.13 -4.02
C LEU A 153 2.74 -18.19 -3.03
N LEU A 154 1.65 -17.54 -3.45
CA LEU A 154 0.96 -16.52 -2.66
C LEU A 154 0.53 -17.03 -1.28
N SER A 155 -0.04 -18.22 -1.17
CA SER A 155 -0.55 -18.73 0.11
C SER A 155 0.54 -18.86 1.16
N ALA A 156 1.72 -19.38 0.79
CA ALA A 156 2.84 -19.53 1.71
C ALA A 156 3.40 -18.15 2.10
N CYS A 157 3.58 -17.25 1.13
CA CYS A 157 4.03 -15.88 1.40
C CYS A 157 3.05 -15.08 2.26
N ALA A 158 1.74 -15.27 2.08
CA ALA A 158 0.72 -14.57 2.83
C ALA A 158 0.74 -14.95 4.32
N VAL A 159 0.90 -16.24 4.62
CA VAL A 159 1.06 -16.73 6.00
C VAL A 159 2.34 -16.18 6.63
N GLU A 160 3.46 -16.22 5.90
CA GLU A 160 4.74 -15.69 6.35
C GLU A 160 4.66 -14.18 6.65
N LEU A 161 4.12 -13.37 5.73
CA LEU A 161 3.96 -11.93 5.95
C LEU A 161 3.03 -11.63 7.13
N THR A 162 1.90 -12.36 7.24
CA THR A 162 0.99 -12.20 8.37
C THR A 162 1.70 -12.51 9.69
N ASN A 163 2.57 -13.52 9.75
CA ASN A 163 3.35 -13.78 10.95
C ASN A 163 4.34 -12.64 11.26
N ARG A 164 5.02 -12.08 10.25
CA ARG A 164 5.95 -10.97 10.44
C ARG A 164 5.30 -9.74 11.05
N PHE A 165 4.10 -9.36 10.59
CA PHE A 165 3.41 -8.17 11.09
C PHE A 165 2.69 -8.38 12.44
N TYR A 166 2.38 -9.62 12.81
CA TYR A 166 1.55 -9.89 13.98
C TYR A 166 2.27 -10.56 15.16
N ASN A 167 3.38 -11.24 14.90
CA ASN A 167 4.20 -11.88 15.93
C ASN A 167 5.40 -11.02 16.38
N SER A 168 5.59 -9.86 15.76
CA SER A 168 6.51 -8.80 16.21
C SER A 168 5.96 -8.01 17.38
#